data_AF-A0A4Q3J004-F1
#
_entry.id   AF-A0A4Q3J004-F1
#
_cell.length_a   1.000
_cell.length_b   1.000
_cell.length_c   1.000
_cell.angle_alpha   90.00
_cell.angle_beta   90.00
_cell.angle_gamma   90.00
#
_symmetry.space_group_name_H-M   'P 1'
#
loop_
_entity.id
_entity.type
_entity.pdbx_description
1 polymer ?
#
loop_
_entity_poly.entity_id
_entity_poly.type
_entity_poly.pdbx_seq_one_letter_code
_entity_poly.pdbx_strand_id
1 'polypeptide(L)'
;MRPVRMQVSRKGGFNLQEASRALIGLPAKLVTRPGPWGNPFAIDEVAARYGLDRATAQAKAVAMANEWLRGTLDPTLSPGEPPSRDTIRRELGGHNLACWCKPGTPCHADVLIELAND
;
A
#
# COMPACT_ATOMS: atom_id res chain seq x y z
N MET A 1 -14.46 14.22 0.30
CA MET A 1 -14.31 13.04 -0.57
C MET A 1 -13.32 12.09 0.07
N ARG A 2 -13.60 10.79 0.12
CA ARG A 2 -12.71 9.80 0.75
C ARG A 2 -11.68 9.32 -0.29
N PRO A 3 -10.36 9.37 -0.02
CA PRO A 3 -9.38 8.82 -0.95
C PRO A 3 -9.60 7.32 -1.21
N VAL A 4 -9.22 6.89 -2.42
CA VAL A 4 -9.44 5.53 -2.90
C VAL A 4 -8.15 4.89 -3.40
N ARG A 5 -8.12 3.56 -3.34
CA ARG A 5 -7.04 2.77 -3.94
C ARG A 5 -7.18 2.78 -5.46
N MET A 6 -6.04 2.91 -6.15
CA MET A 6 -5.95 2.78 -7.59
C MET A 6 -4.94 1.71 -8.00
N GLN A 7 -5.19 1.04 -9.13
CA GLN A 7 -4.17 0.22 -9.78
C GLN A 7 -3.42 1.07 -10.81
N VAL A 8 -2.09 1.06 -10.77
CA VAL A 8 -1.27 1.65 -11.84
C VAL A 8 -1.18 0.74 -13.07
N SER A 9 -1.01 1.37 -14.24
CA SER A 9 -0.95 0.69 -15.53
C SER A 9 0.36 1.01 -16.25
N ARG A 10 0.91 0.01 -16.98
CA ARG A 10 2.04 0.20 -17.89
C ARG A 10 1.61 0.49 -19.34
N LYS A 11 0.30 0.57 -19.61
CA LYS A 11 -0.19 0.90 -20.95
C LYS A 11 0.33 2.28 -21.37
N GLY A 12 0.84 2.38 -22.60
CA GLY A 12 1.28 3.65 -23.16
C GLY A 12 0.18 4.71 -23.06
N GLY A 13 0.55 5.93 -22.65
CA GLY A 13 -0.39 7.03 -22.42
C GLY A 13 -1.10 7.02 -21.07
N PHE A 14 -0.85 6.06 -20.18
CA PHE A 14 -1.40 6.11 -18.83
C PHE A 14 -0.81 7.28 -18.03
N ASN A 15 -1.68 8.21 -17.61
CA ASN A 15 -1.35 9.29 -16.69
C ASN A 15 -2.08 9.08 -15.36
N LEU A 16 -1.32 8.85 -14.29
CA LEU A 16 -1.87 8.60 -12.96
C LEU A 16 -2.68 9.79 -12.42
N GLN A 17 -2.22 11.02 -12.65
CA GLN A 17 -2.89 12.21 -12.11
C GLN A 17 -4.20 12.48 -12.82
N GLU A 18 -4.23 12.35 -14.15
CA GLU A 18 -5.47 12.47 -14.93
C GLU A 18 -6.48 11.39 -14.53
N ALA A 19 -6.06 10.13 -14.44
CA ALA A 19 -6.92 9.03 -14.01
C ALA A 19 -7.49 9.25 -12.60
N SER A 20 -6.66 9.75 -11.68
CA SER A 20 -7.07 10.01 -10.29
C SER A 20 -8.08 11.15 -10.18
N ARG A 21 -7.82 12.26 -10.89
CA ARG A 21 -8.71 13.41 -10.92
C ARG A 21 -10.03 13.08 -11.61
N ALA A 22 -10.01 12.27 -12.67
CA ALA A 22 -11.22 11.79 -13.34
C ALA A 22 -12.06 10.86 -12.44
N LEU A 23 -11.43 10.11 -11.52
CA LEU A 23 -12.12 9.18 -10.64
C LEU A 23 -12.93 9.89 -9.54
N ILE A 24 -12.27 10.75 -8.75
CA ILE A 24 -12.92 11.48 -7.64
C ILE A 24 -12.34 12.88 -7.39
N GLY A 25 -11.68 13.49 -8.37
CA GLY A 25 -11.14 14.86 -8.25
C GLY A 25 -9.88 15.01 -7.37
N LEU A 26 -9.44 13.96 -6.68
CA LEU A 26 -8.24 14.01 -5.84
C LEU A 26 -6.97 13.67 -6.65
N PRO A 27 -5.80 14.24 -6.28
CA PRO A 27 -4.51 13.78 -6.79
C PRO A 27 -4.19 12.36 -6.29
N ALA A 28 -3.26 11.67 -6.95
CA ALA A 28 -2.79 10.36 -6.53
C ALA A 28 -1.30 10.34 -6.19
N LYS A 29 -0.89 9.42 -5.31
CA LYS A 29 0.51 9.10 -5.03
C LYS A 29 0.81 7.64 -5.32
N LEU A 30 1.99 7.40 -5.89
CA LEU A 30 2.55 6.05 -6.03
C LEU A 30 3.05 5.56 -4.67
N VAL A 31 2.60 4.38 -4.27
CA VAL A 31 3.05 3.69 -3.05
C VAL A 31 3.73 2.36 -3.38
N THR A 32 4.36 2.29 -4.55
CA THR A 32 5.06 1.10 -5.04
C THR A 32 6.52 1.08 -4.59
N ARG A 33 7.18 -0.08 -4.71
CA ARG A 33 8.64 -0.19 -4.56
C ARG A 33 9.38 0.18 -5.86
N PRO A 34 10.62 0.69 -5.79
CA PRO A 34 11.31 1.16 -4.58
C PRO A 34 10.73 2.52 -4.14
N GLY A 35 10.42 2.66 -2.86
CA GLY A 35 9.84 3.89 -2.32
C GLY A 35 9.47 3.74 -0.84
N PRO A 36 9.40 4.85 -0.08
CA PRO A 36 9.18 4.81 1.38
C PRO A 36 7.80 4.27 1.76
N TRP A 37 6.86 4.28 0.82
CA TRP A 37 5.48 3.83 1.01
C TRP A 37 5.19 2.45 0.39
N GLY A 38 6.21 1.78 -0.14
CA GLY A 38 6.10 0.40 -0.62
C GLY A 38 5.91 -0.59 0.54
N ASN A 39 5.13 -1.64 0.33
CA ASN A 39 5.05 -2.72 1.32
C ASN A 39 6.45 -3.37 1.49
N PRO A 40 7.04 -3.37 2.70
CA PRO A 40 8.34 -3.99 2.94
C PRO A 40 8.29 -5.52 2.88
N PHE A 41 7.11 -6.13 3.05
CA PHE A 41 6.91 -7.58 2.98
C PHE A 41 6.62 -8.00 1.53
N ALA A 42 7.63 -8.56 0.85
CA ALA A 42 7.46 -9.04 -0.51
C ALA A 42 6.57 -10.31 -0.53
N ILE A 43 5.59 -10.37 -1.44
CA ILE A 43 4.69 -11.52 -1.58
C ILE A 43 5.46 -12.83 -1.76
N ASP A 44 6.52 -12.82 -2.58
CA ASP A 44 7.32 -14.01 -2.87
C ASP A 44 8.16 -14.47 -1.67
N GLU A 45 8.69 -13.53 -0.89
CA GLU A 45 9.44 -13.84 0.34
C GLU A 45 8.50 -14.38 1.43
N VAL A 46 7.31 -13.80 1.57
CA VAL A 46 6.26 -14.30 2.47
C VAL A 46 5.80 -15.69 2.03
N ALA A 47 5.59 -15.91 0.73
CA ALA A 47 5.22 -17.22 0.20
C ALA A 47 6.27 -18.29 0.55
N ALA A 48 7.55 -17.99 0.30
CA ALA A 48 8.65 -18.90 0.61
C ALA A 48 8.81 -19.17 2.11
N ARG A 49 8.73 -18.12 2.95
CA ARG A 49 8.90 -18.25 4.41
C ARG A 49 7.82 -19.11 5.06
N TYR A 50 6.57 -19.00 4.60
CA TYR A 50 5.43 -19.62 5.24
C TYR A 50 4.86 -20.82 4.45
N GLY A 51 5.46 -21.19 3.32
CA GLY A 51 4.97 -22.28 2.47
C GLY A 51 3.56 -22.03 1.91
N LEU A 52 3.27 -20.78 1.52
CA LEU A 52 1.94 -20.35 1.08
C LEU A 52 1.84 -20.21 -0.43
N ASP A 53 0.64 -20.41 -0.98
CA ASP A 53 0.33 -19.96 -2.33
C ASP A 53 0.39 -18.42 -2.42
N ARG A 54 0.46 -17.89 -3.64
CA ARG A 54 0.62 -16.45 -3.88
C ARG A 54 -0.53 -15.60 -3.33
N ALA A 55 -1.78 -16.06 -3.42
CA ALA A 55 -2.94 -15.28 -2.98
C ALA A 55 -2.96 -15.19 -1.45
N THR A 56 -2.71 -16.32 -0.78
CA THR A 56 -2.60 -16.39 0.69
C THR A 56 -1.39 -15.59 1.19
N ALA A 57 -0.25 -15.67 0.49
CA ALA A 57 0.93 -14.87 0.80
C ALA A 57 0.69 -13.36 0.61
N GLN A 58 -0.09 -12.96 -0.41
CA GLN A 58 -0.45 -11.55 -0.61
C GLN A 58 -1.29 -11.02 0.55
N ALA A 59 -2.31 -11.76 0.99
CA ALA A 59 -3.11 -11.39 2.15
C ALA A 59 -2.23 -11.26 3.40
N LYS A 60 -1.33 -12.24 3.63
CA LYS A 60 -0.41 -12.22 4.77
C LYS A 60 0.58 -11.05 4.71
N ALA A 61 1.14 -10.73 3.54
CA ALA A 61 2.03 -9.58 3.37
C ALA A 61 1.33 -8.24 3.68
N VAL A 62 0.05 -8.11 3.35
CA VAL A 62 -0.74 -6.92 3.69
C VAL A 62 -1.06 -6.87 5.19
N ALA A 63 -1.40 -8.01 5.80
CA ALA A 63 -1.61 -8.09 7.24
C ALA A 63 -0.35 -7.71 8.04
N MET A 64 0.82 -8.25 7.64
CA MET A 64 2.10 -7.89 8.24
C MET A 64 2.41 -6.39 8.07
N ALA A 65 2.11 -5.81 6.90
CA ALA A 65 2.26 -4.36 6.68
C ALA A 65 1.37 -3.54 7.61
N ASN A 66 0.12 -3.97 7.81
CA ASN A 66 -0.81 -3.33 8.73
C ASN A 66 -0.34 -3.39 10.18
N GLU A 67 0.11 -4.55 10.64
CA GLU A 67 0.68 -4.74 11.98
C GLU A 67 1.94 -3.90 12.17
N TRP A 68 2.83 -3.87 11.18
CA TRP A 68 4.06 -3.08 11.22
C TRP A 68 3.75 -1.59 11.33
N LEU A 69 2.89 -1.06 10.45
CA LEU A 69 2.50 0.36 10.45
C LEU A 69 1.75 0.79 11.72
N ARG A 70 1.19 -0.16 12.47
CA ARG A 70 0.54 0.09 13.77
C ARG A 70 1.45 -0.19 14.97
N GLY A 71 2.68 -0.65 14.75
CA GLY A 71 3.62 -0.98 15.81
C GLY A 71 3.24 -2.24 16.61
N THR A 72 2.42 -3.13 16.04
CA THR A 72 1.95 -4.36 16.71
C THR A 72 2.58 -5.63 16.13
N LEU A 73 3.42 -5.51 15.09
CA LEU A 73 4.14 -6.65 14.52
C LEU A 73 5.19 -7.18 15.50
N ASP A 74 5.40 -8.50 15.51
CA ASP A 74 6.53 -9.13 16.20
C ASP A 74 7.86 -8.44 15.81
N PRO A 75 8.64 -7.93 16.77
CA PRO A 75 9.91 -7.27 16.50
C PRO A 75 10.90 -8.13 15.70
N THR A 76 10.86 -9.45 15.83
CA THR A 76 11.73 -10.38 15.07
C THR A 76 11.39 -10.44 13.58
N LEU A 77 10.18 -10.03 13.21
CA LEU A 77 9.71 -9.96 11.83
C LEU A 77 9.79 -8.53 11.26
N SER A 78 10.19 -7.55 12.07
CA SER A 78 10.14 -6.14 11.71
C SER A 78 11.22 -5.77 10.67
N PRO A 79 10.86 -5.05 9.59
CA PRO A 79 11.80 -4.52 8.61
C PRO A 79 12.49 -3.22 9.08
N GLY A 80 12.22 -2.76 10.30
CA GLY A 80 12.71 -1.49 10.85
C GLY A 80 11.62 -0.71 11.57
N GLU A 81 11.92 0.51 12.00
CA GLU A 81 10.93 1.37 12.65
C GLU A 81 9.85 1.83 11.66
N PRO A 82 8.55 1.66 11.96
CA PRO A 82 7.49 2.11 11.08
C PRO A 82 7.40 3.65 11.05
N PRO A 83 6.97 4.26 9.93
CA PRO A 83 6.71 5.69 9.89
C PRO A 83 5.60 6.08 10.90
N SER A 84 5.76 7.23 11.55
CA SER A 84 4.75 7.74 12.47
C SER A 84 3.42 8.06 11.77
N ARG A 85 2.30 7.97 12.50
CA ARG A 85 0.97 8.35 11.98
C ARG A 85 0.94 9.77 11.43
N ASP A 86 1.64 10.71 12.06
CA ASP A 86 1.73 12.09 11.58
C ASP A 86 2.48 12.20 10.25
N THR A 87 3.52 11.39 10.04
CA THR A 87 4.24 11.32 8.76
C THR A 87 3.33 10.74 7.67
N ILE A 88 2.60 9.67 7.98
CA ILE A 88 1.63 9.07 7.05
C ILE A 88 0.56 10.08 6.66
N ARG A 89 -0.07 10.77 7.62
CA ARG A 89 -1.11 11.78 7.35
C ARG A 89 -0.58 12.96 6.56
N ARG A 90 0.57 13.51 6.96
CA ARG A 90 1.19 14.66 6.28
C ARG A 90 1.50 14.35 4.81
N GLU A 91 2.00 13.15 4.53
CA GLU A 91 2.49 12.82 3.19
C GLU A 91 1.44 12.18 2.29
N LEU A 92 0.48 11.43 2.84
CA LEU A 92 -0.49 10.66 2.06
C LEU A 92 -1.93 11.17 2.21
N GLY A 93 -2.22 11.99 3.23
CA GLY A 93 -3.55 12.53 3.47
C GLY A 93 -4.10 13.28 2.25
N GLY A 94 -5.39 13.07 1.95
CA GLY A 94 -6.06 13.72 0.81
C GLY A 94 -5.65 13.21 -0.58
N HIS A 95 -4.85 12.13 -0.68
CA HIS A 95 -4.43 11.56 -1.96
C HIS A 95 -4.98 10.14 -2.16
N ASN A 96 -5.41 9.84 -3.39
CA ASN A 96 -5.59 8.45 -3.82
C ASN A 96 -4.25 7.73 -3.82
N LEU A 97 -4.21 6.46 -3.43
CA LEU A 97 -2.96 5.71 -3.36
C LEU A 97 -2.92 4.61 -4.43
N ALA A 98 -1.84 4.60 -5.21
CA ALA A 98 -1.72 3.76 -6.39
C ALA A 98 -0.64 2.69 -6.24
N CYS A 99 -1.00 1.44 -6.54
CA CYS A 99 -0.13 0.26 -6.46
C CYS A 99 -0.33 -0.66 -7.68
N TRP A 100 0.56 -1.64 -7.88
CA TRP A 100 0.46 -2.63 -8.96
C TRP A 100 -0.58 -3.74 -8.69
N CYS A 101 -1.02 -3.91 -7.45
CA CYS A 101 -1.93 -4.99 -7.05
C CYS A 101 -3.25 -4.92 -7.83
N LYS A 102 -3.77 -6.07 -8.27
CA LYS A 102 -5.02 -6.15 -9.02
C LYS A 102 -6.21 -5.67 -8.18
N PRO A 103 -7.19 -4.96 -8.76
CA PRO A 103 -8.48 -4.68 -8.11
C PRO A 103 -9.09 -5.95 -7.54
N GLY A 104 -9.73 -5.85 -6.36
CA GLY A 104 -10.33 -7.00 -5.66
C GLY A 104 -9.34 -7.89 -4.89
N THR A 105 -8.03 -7.70 -5.03
CA THR A 105 -7.02 -8.41 -4.20
C THR A 105 -6.54 -7.53 -3.04
N PRO A 106 -6.06 -8.10 -1.91
CA PRO A 106 -5.53 -7.33 -0.79
C PRO A 106 -4.38 -6.40 -1.20
N CYS A 107 -4.34 -5.17 -0.69
CA CYS A 107 -3.25 -4.23 -1.00
C CYS A 107 -2.90 -3.37 0.22
N HIS A 108 -1.61 -3.05 0.36
CA HIS A 108 -1.13 -2.17 1.43
C HIS A 108 -1.58 -0.72 1.24
N ALA A 109 -1.97 -0.33 0.02
CA ALA A 109 -2.54 0.99 -0.26
C ALA A 109 -3.86 1.23 0.51
N ASP A 110 -4.67 0.18 0.73
CA ASP A 110 -5.91 0.30 1.52
C ASP A 110 -5.59 0.64 2.97
N VAL A 111 -4.60 -0.05 3.55
CA VAL A 111 -4.09 0.22 4.90
C VAL A 111 -3.57 1.66 5.00
N LEU A 112 -2.72 2.09 4.06
CA LEU A 112 -2.19 3.46 4.07
C LEU A 112 -3.29 4.52 3.92
N ILE A 113 -4.33 4.28 3.12
CA ILE A 113 -5.48 5.19 3.02
C ILE A 113 -6.19 5.33 4.36
N GLU A 114 -6.45 4.21 5.05
CA GLU A 114 -7.04 4.22 6.39
C GLU A 114 -6.17 5.02 7.36
N LEU A 115 -4.88 4.69 7.45
CA LEU A 115 -3.96 5.33 8.39
C LEU A 115 -3.73 6.83 8.09
N ALA A 116 -3.86 7.25 6.83
CA ALA A 116 -3.63 8.64 6.42
C ALA A 116 -4.86 9.55 6.57
N ASN A 117 -6.07 8.99 6.70
CA ASN A 117 -7.32 9.77 6.66
C ASN A 117 -8.25 9.52 7.86
N ASP A 118 -7.92 8.57 8.73
CA ASP A 118 -8.46 8.46 10.09
C ASP A 118 -7.54 9.19 11.09
#